data_AF-A0A1C6LG42-F1
#
_entry.id   AF-A0A1C6LG42-F1
#
_cell.length_a   1.000
_cell.length_b   1.000
_cell.length_c   1.000
_cell.angle_alpha   90.00
_cell.angle_beta   90.00
_cell.angle_gamma   90.00
#
_symmetry.space_group_name_H-M   'P 1'
#
loop_
_entity.id
_entity.type
_entity.pdbx_description
1 polymer ?
#
loop_
_entity_poly.entity_id
_entity_poly.type
_entity_poly.pdbx_seq_one_letter_code
_entity_poly.pdbx_strand_id
1 'polypeptide(L)'
;MTAQPVRPERSGPETASVMDVSPFKPSLVKVVFRDMTPMHVSRSAACAAASVTRTVLTEIIDGARGAAAEEARKKLIARDLLSAIDRNVELEVGSKWYDHSPTFRGLTGVVYDAEGVIVPPRKRSRSRKPSAVAGAHRFEAGVRKLLRRQGVAAVPAMVRDLDGIASVFLTDLARDAAMVVREGGVKRFGTVTLVMPGEPAPPPLLEDSLRDPSARRGDRRTIGRDDILAATTMQLFGNLRQRALTEAHEAARNTSAG
;
A
#
# COMPACT_ATOMS: atom_id res chain seq x y z
N MET A 1 -28.28 1.45 -68.18
CA MET A 1 -28.78 2.09 -66.95
C MET A 1 -28.99 1.01 -65.91
N THR A 2 -28.10 0.92 -64.92
CA THR A 2 -28.23 -0.02 -63.80
C THR A 2 -27.54 0.61 -62.58
N ALA A 3 -28.33 0.90 -61.56
CA ALA A 3 -27.94 1.61 -60.34
C ALA A 3 -27.14 0.69 -59.40
N GLN A 4 -26.02 1.19 -58.87
CA GLN A 4 -25.30 0.56 -57.77
C GLN A 4 -25.96 0.91 -56.43
N PRO A 5 -26.07 -0.02 -55.47
CA PRO A 5 -26.50 0.32 -54.12
C PRO A 5 -25.34 0.87 -53.29
N VAL A 6 -25.58 2.04 -52.71
CA VAL A 6 -24.75 2.72 -51.71
C VAL A 6 -24.62 1.82 -50.47
N ARG A 7 -23.39 1.49 -50.07
CA ARG A 7 -23.10 0.84 -48.79
C ARG A 7 -23.24 1.87 -47.66
N PRO A 8 -23.99 1.59 -46.59
CA PRO A 8 -23.94 2.44 -45.40
C PRO A 8 -22.62 2.18 -44.67
N GLU A 9 -21.95 3.27 -44.35
CA GLU A 9 -20.76 3.31 -43.51
C GLU A 9 -21.01 2.57 -42.20
N ARG A 10 -19.99 1.78 -41.85
CA ARG A 10 -19.89 1.01 -40.62
C ARG A 10 -19.53 1.99 -39.50
N SER A 11 -20.51 2.75 -39.02
CA SER A 11 -20.39 3.50 -37.76
C SER A 11 -20.31 2.49 -36.63
N GLY A 12 -19.10 2.05 -36.34
CA GLY A 12 -18.80 1.34 -35.09
C GLY A 12 -18.99 2.30 -33.91
N PRO A 13 -19.45 1.81 -32.76
CA PRO A 13 -19.45 2.61 -31.55
C PRO A 13 -17.99 2.91 -31.20
N GLU A 14 -17.62 4.16 -31.44
CA GLU A 14 -16.85 5.03 -30.56
C GLU A 14 -16.20 4.27 -29.40
N THR A 15 -14.90 4.05 -29.57
CA THR A 15 -13.90 3.72 -28.54
C THR A 15 -14.46 3.77 -27.12
N ALA A 16 -15.02 2.63 -26.69
CA ALA A 16 -15.17 2.35 -25.28
C ALA A 16 -13.81 2.67 -24.64
N SER A 17 -13.82 3.53 -23.62
CA SER A 17 -12.66 3.92 -22.82
C SER A 17 -11.94 2.68 -22.28
N VAL A 18 -11.07 2.10 -23.11
CA VAL A 18 -10.10 1.09 -22.72
C VAL A 18 -9.03 1.84 -21.96
N MET A 19 -9.25 2.20 -20.68
CA MET A 19 -8.13 2.59 -19.80
C MET A 19 -8.46 2.82 -18.31
N ASP A 20 -9.55 2.34 -17.69
CA ASP A 20 -9.64 2.45 -16.21
C ASP A 20 -9.98 1.21 -15.40
N VAL A 21 -9.34 0.10 -15.78
CA VAL A 21 -9.21 -1.03 -14.86
C VAL A 21 -8.09 -0.71 -13.86
N SER A 22 -8.41 -0.62 -12.57
CA SER A 22 -7.42 -0.47 -11.48
C SER A 22 -6.24 -1.45 -11.65
N PRO A 23 -4.98 -1.02 -11.40
CA PRO A 23 -3.81 -1.91 -11.47
C PRO A 23 -3.88 -3.10 -10.51
N PHE A 24 -4.61 -2.95 -9.40
CA PHE A 24 -4.84 -4.03 -8.44
C PHE A 24 -6.32 -4.34 -8.36
N LYS A 25 -6.68 -5.59 -8.70
CA LYS A 25 -8.07 -6.05 -8.68
C LYS A 25 -8.52 -6.27 -7.23
N PRO A 26 -9.75 -5.88 -6.84
CA PRO A 26 -10.28 -6.16 -5.50
C PRO A 26 -10.28 -7.66 -5.15
N SER A 27 -10.43 -8.55 -6.13
CA SER A 27 -10.35 -10.00 -5.92
C SER A 27 -8.96 -10.44 -5.44
N LEU A 28 -7.88 -9.86 -5.97
CA LEU A 28 -6.52 -10.12 -5.52
C LEU A 28 -6.35 -9.68 -4.06
N VAL A 29 -6.88 -8.51 -3.71
CA VAL A 29 -6.83 -7.99 -2.34
C VAL A 29 -7.55 -8.92 -1.38
N LYS A 30 -8.75 -9.39 -1.73
CA LYS A 30 -9.50 -10.35 -0.90
C LYS A 30 -8.72 -11.65 -0.65
N VAL A 31 -7.97 -12.14 -1.64
CA VAL A 31 -7.12 -13.33 -1.46
C VAL A 31 -6.03 -13.08 -0.42
N VAL A 32 -5.33 -11.94 -0.48
CA VAL A 32 -4.29 -11.60 0.51
C VAL A 32 -4.88 -11.42 1.91
N PHE A 33 -6.03 -10.77 2.02
CA PHE A 33 -6.70 -10.61 3.31
C PHE A 33 -7.12 -11.97 3.89
N ARG A 34 -7.64 -12.88 3.07
CA ARG A 34 -8.02 -14.24 3.52
C ARG A 34 -6.81 -15.04 4.03
N ASP A 35 -5.62 -14.80 3.48
CA ASP A 35 -4.38 -15.42 3.96
C ASP A 35 -3.97 -14.88 5.36
N MET A 36 -4.46 -13.70 5.76
CA MET A 36 -4.14 -13.07 7.06
C MET A 36 -5.22 -13.19 8.12
N THR A 37 -6.49 -13.24 7.73
CA THR A 37 -7.62 -13.20 8.66
C THR A 37 -8.81 -14.00 8.13
N PRO A 38 -9.54 -14.72 9.00
CA PRO A 38 -10.78 -15.40 8.62
C PRO A 38 -11.97 -14.43 8.44
N MET A 39 -11.77 -13.14 8.71
CA MET A 39 -12.83 -12.13 8.61
C MET A 39 -13.28 -11.92 7.16
N HIS A 40 -14.57 -11.69 6.97
CA HIS A 40 -15.11 -11.36 5.65
C HIS A 40 -14.65 -9.97 5.23
N VAL A 41 -14.26 -9.78 3.96
CA VAL A 41 -13.83 -8.46 3.45
C VAL A 41 -14.87 -7.93 2.48
N SER A 42 -15.44 -6.77 2.80
CA SER A 42 -16.41 -6.12 1.93
C SER A 42 -15.78 -5.73 0.58
N ARG A 43 -16.62 -5.56 -0.46
CA ARG A 43 -16.15 -5.09 -1.77
C ARG A 43 -15.51 -3.70 -1.65
N SER A 44 -16.14 -2.80 -0.90
CA SER A 44 -15.64 -1.44 -0.67
C SER A 44 -14.30 -1.41 0.09
N ALA A 45 -14.10 -2.30 1.07
CA ALA A 45 -12.82 -2.46 1.75
C ALA A 45 -11.72 -2.93 0.80
N ALA A 46 -12.01 -3.94 -0.04
CA ALA A 46 -11.05 -4.43 -1.02
C ALA A 46 -10.68 -3.36 -2.07
N CYS A 47 -11.64 -2.53 -2.50
CA CYS A 47 -11.36 -1.39 -3.39
C CYS A 47 -10.53 -0.30 -2.71
N ALA A 48 -10.85 0.05 -1.46
CA ALA A 48 -10.08 1.02 -0.69
C ALA A 48 -8.61 0.55 -0.56
N ALA A 49 -8.39 -0.69 -0.12
CA ALA A 49 -7.05 -1.23 0.05
C ALA A 49 -6.27 -1.35 -1.27
N ALA A 50 -6.95 -1.70 -2.37
CA ALA A 50 -6.34 -1.66 -3.71
C ALA A 50 -5.90 -0.23 -4.09
N SER A 51 -6.71 0.77 -3.77
CA SER A 51 -6.40 2.17 -4.03
C SER A 51 -5.22 2.66 -3.19
N VAL A 52 -5.21 2.38 -1.88
CA VAL A 52 -4.09 2.74 -0.99
C VAL A 52 -2.79 2.13 -1.51
N THR A 53 -2.80 0.84 -1.86
CA THR A 53 -1.62 0.15 -2.41
C THR A 53 -1.14 0.79 -3.72
N ARG A 54 -2.09 1.19 -4.59
CA ARG A 54 -1.79 1.93 -5.82
C ARG A 54 -1.12 3.27 -5.52
N THR A 55 -1.63 4.04 -4.56
CA THR A 55 -1.09 5.36 -4.21
C THR A 55 0.33 5.22 -3.65
N VAL A 56 0.55 4.29 -2.72
CA VAL A 56 1.87 4.03 -2.12
C VAL A 56 2.90 3.64 -3.17
N LEU A 57 2.58 2.68 -4.05
CA LEU A 57 3.50 2.29 -5.11
C LEU A 57 3.73 3.40 -6.15
N THR A 58 2.75 4.26 -6.37
CA THR A 58 2.92 5.41 -7.26
C THR A 58 3.94 6.37 -6.69
N GLU A 59 3.83 6.72 -5.41
CA GLU A 59 4.77 7.58 -4.70
C GLU A 59 6.20 7.03 -4.74
N ILE A 60 6.34 5.72 -4.49
CA ILE A 60 7.64 5.03 -4.55
C ILE A 60 8.25 5.12 -5.97
N ILE A 61 7.46 4.87 -7.01
CA ILE A 61 7.97 4.94 -8.40
C ILE A 61 8.31 6.38 -8.77
N ASP A 62 7.52 7.37 -8.35
CA ASP A 62 7.82 8.78 -8.59
C ASP A 62 9.11 9.22 -7.89
N GLY A 63 9.32 8.80 -6.64
CA GLY A 63 10.58 9.00 -5.91
C GLY A 63 11.78 8.32 -6.60
N ALA A 64 11.61 7.08 -7.06
CA ALA A 64 12.65 6.35 -7.78
C ALA A 64 12.97 7.00 -9.14
N ARG A 65 11.95 7.55 -9.83
CA ARG A 65 12.14 8.33 -11.04
C ARG A 65 12.95 9.60 -10.77
N GLY A 66 12.70 10.29 -9.66
CA GLY A 66 13.50 11.42 -9.21
C GLY A 66 14.97 11.03 -9.00
N ALA A 67 15.22 9.95 -8.25
CA ALA A 67 16.57 9.46 -8.00
C ALA A 67 17.31 9.03 -9.28
N ALA A 68 16.62 8.37 -10.22
CA ALA A 68 17.21 8.00 -11.50
C ALA A 68 17.54 9.24 -12.36
N ALA A 69 16.71 10.27 -12.31
CA ALA A 69 16.91 11.51 -13.05
C ALA A 69 18.13 12.31 -12.54
N GLU A 70 18.41 12.28 -11.24
CA GLU A 70 19.64 12.85 -10.65
C GLU A 70 20.91 12.21 -11.26
N GLU A 71 20.85 10.94 -11.63
CA GLU A 71 21.92 10.21 -12.32
C GLU A 71 21.77 10.22 -13.87
N ALA A 72 20.91 11.09 -14.43
CA ALA A 72 20.60 11.17 -15.86
C ALA A 72 20.11 9.85 -16.51
N ARG A 73 19.53 8.95 -15.71
CA ARG A 73 19.02 7.65 -16.17
C ARG A 73 17.51 7.69 -16.42
N LYS A 74 17.09 7.06 -17.52
CA LYS A 74 15.67 6.87 -17.87
C LYS A 74 15.10 5.52 -17.43
N LYS A 75 15.97 4.56 -17.10
CA LYS A 75 15.59 3.20 -16.70
C LYS A 75 15.86 3.02 -15.21
N LEU A 76 14.82 2.63 -14.47
CA LEU A 76 14.92 2.41 -13.03
C LEU A 76 15.67 1.11 -12.72
N ILE A 77 16.59 1.22 -11.77
CA ILE A 77 17.30 0.11 -11.15
C ILE A 77 16.91 0.01 -9.67
N ALA A 78 17.23 -1.11 -9.02
CA ALA A 78 16.88 -1.31 -7.62
C ALA A 78 17.52 -0.27 -6.68
N ARG A 79 18.67 0.32 -7.04
CA ARG A 79 19.28 1.41 -6.27
C ARG A 79 18.37 2.64 -6.18
N ASP A 80 17.63 2.95 -7.25
CA ASP A 80 16.70 4.09 -7.25
C ASP A 80 15.57 3.91 -6.24
N LEU A 81 15.16 2.67 -6.02
CA LEU A 81 14.15 2.30 -5.03
C LEU A 81 14.65 2.51 -3.60
N LEU A 82 15.92 2.18 -3.32
CA LEU A 82 16.52 2.48 -2.02
C LEU A 82 16.51 3.98 -1.76
N SER A 83 17.04 4.76 -2.72
CA SER A 83 17.07 6.21 -2.62
C SER A 83 15.68 6.80 -2.43
N ALA A 84 14.66 6.23 -3.08
CA ALA A 84 13.28 6.68 -2.94
C ALA A 84 12.69 6.39 -1.55
N ILE A 85 12.93 5.20 -0.99
CA ILE A 85 12.40 4.82 0.32
C ILE A 85 13.17 5.51 1.44
N ASP A 86 14.50 5.56 1.37
CA ASP A 86 15.35 6.17 2.40
C ASP A 86 15.10 7.67 2.55
N ARG A 87 14.74 8.36 1.45
CA ARG A 87 14.41 9.79 1.46
C ARG A 87 12.96 10.08 1.87
N ASN A 88 12.07 9.09 1.88
CA ASN A 88 10.65 9.31 2.14
C ASN A 88 10.26 8.92 3.58
N VAL A 89 10.38 9.89 4.49
CA VAL A 89 9.96 9.73 5.90
C VAL A 89 8.45 9.51 6.09
N GLU A 90 7.63 9.80 5.07
CA GLU A 90 6.19 9.58 5.12
C GLU A 90 5.79 8.12 4.83
N LEU A 91 6.76 7.31 4.43
CA LEU A 91 6.60 5.93 3.95
C LEU A 91 7.41 4.97 4.83
N GLU A 92 6.81 4.50 5.92
CA GLU A 92 7.40 3.41 6.70
C GLU A 92 7.05 2.06 6.04
N VAL A 93 7.72 1.74 4.95
CA VAL A 93 7.53 0.46 4.26
C VAL A 93 8.77 -0.39 4.39
N GLY A 94 8.66 -1.42 5.23
CA GLY A 94 9.39 -2.64 4.97
C GLY A 94 10.79 -2.75 5.56
N SER A 95 11.00 -2.35 6.82
CA SER A 95 12.09 -2.94 7.63
C SER A 95 12.10 -4.48 7.51
N LYS A 96 10.91 -5.09 7.48
CA LYS A 96 10.71 -6.53 7.23
C LYS A 96 10.85 -6.97 5.77
N TRP A 97 10.68 -6.08 4.78
CA TRP A 97 10.86 -6.41 3.36
C TRP A 97 12.34 -6.46 2.97
N TYR A 98 13.15 -5.53 3.48
CA TYR A 98 14.60 -5.51 3.22
C TYR A 98 15.27 -6.85 3.56
N ASP A 99 14.83 -7.52 4.63
CA ASP A 99 15.29 -8.86 5.03
C ASP A 99 15.05 -9.95 3.97
N HIS A 100 14.10 -9.72 3.07
CA HIS A 100 13.56 -10.71 2.14
C HIS A 100 13.92 -10.46 0.67
N SER A 101 14.40 -9.26 0.30
CA SER A 101 14.86 -8.99 -1.08
C SER A 101 16.31 -9.47 -1.30
N PRO A 102 16.55 -10.37 -2.26
CA PRO A 102 17.92 -10.71 -2.69
C PRO A 102 18.67 -9.51 -3.27
N THR A 103 17.95 -8.58 -3.91
CA THR A 103 18.54 -7.39 -4.55
C THR A 103 19.07 -6.41 -3.50
N PHE A 104 18.30 -6.16 -2.44
CA PHE A 104 18.71 -5.24 -1.38
C PHE A 104 19.79 -5.82 -0.48
N ARG A 105 19.75 -7.13 -0.18
CA ARG A 105 20.85 -7.80 0.53
C ARG A 105 22.21 -7.60 -0.15
N GLY A 106 22.24 -7.54 -1.48
CA GLY A 106 23.47 -7.27 -2.24
C GLY A 106 23.91 -5.80 -2.24
N LEU A 107 23.00 -4.86 -1.91
CA LEU A 107 23.23 -3.41 -1.96
C LEU A 107 23.48 -2.79 -0.57
N THR A 108 22.86 -3.31 0.49
CA THR A 108 22.98 -2.77 1.88
C THR A 108 24.08 -3.43 2.71
N GLY A 109 24.72 -4.49 2.20
CA GLY A 109 25.77 -5.19 2.93
C GLY A 109 25.24 -6.04 4.09
N VAL A 110 26.16 -6.48 4.97
CA VAL A 110 25.83 -7.26 6.16
C VAL A 110 25.27 -6.33 7.24
N VAL A 111 24.08 -6.62 7.75
CA VAL A 111 23.45 -5.85 8.84
C VAL A 111 24.15 -6.20 10.16
N TYR A 112 24.54 -5.20 10.93
CA TYR A 112 25.06 -5.35 12.30
C TYR A 112 24.00 -4.93 13.31
N ASP A 113 23.89 -5.61 14.44
CA ASP A 113 23.03 -5.16 15.55
C ASP A 113 23.68 -4.01 16.34
N ALA A 114 23.00 -3.52 17.37
CA ALA A 114 23.46 -2.40 18.21
C ALA A 114 24.78 -2.75 18.95
N GLU A 115 25.10 -4.03 19.05
CA GLU A 115 26.30 -4.59 19.66
C GLU A 115 27.41 -4.83 18.63
N GLY A 116 27.20 -4.48 17.36
CA GLY A 116 28.19 -4.63 16.29
C GLY A 116 28.36 -6.08 15.81
N VAL A 117 27.43 -6.97 16.14
CA VAL A 117 27.43 -8.37 15.71
C VAL A 117 26.70 -8.47 14.37
N ILE A 118 27.30 -9.20 13.43
CA ILE A 118 26.66 -9.55 12.16
C ILE A 118 25.34 -10.24 12.48
N VAL A 119 24.21 -9.61 12.16
CA VAL A 119 22.89 -10.20 12.31
C VAL A 119 22.79 -11.36 11.32
N PRO A 120 22.85 -12.61 11.79
CA PRO A 120 22.76 -13.74 10.88
C PRO A 120 21.37 -13.72 10.26
N PRO A 121 21.23 -14.02 8.96
CA PRO A 121 19.92 -14.13 8.36
C PRO A 121 19.12 -15.14 9.18
N ARG A 122 17.91 -14.78 9.61
CA ARG A 122 17.00 -15.70 10.33
C ARG A 122 17.05 -17.05 9.62
N LYS A 123 17.66 -18.06 10.27
CA LYS A 123 17.80 -19.41 9.73
C LYS A 123 16.41 -19.81 9.23
N ARG A 124 16.32 -20.24 7.97
CA ARG A 124 15.10 -20.84 7.41
C ARG A 124 14.78 -22.08 8.25
N SER A 125 14.04 -21.89 9.34
CA SER A 125 13.33 -22.94 10.02
C SER A 125 12.34 -23.50 9.00
N ARG A 126 12.44 -24.81 8.74
CA ARG A 126 11.44 -25.53 7.95
C ARG A 126 10.05 -25.31 8.59
N SER A 127 9.04 -25.35 7.72
CA SER A 127 7.58 -25.32 7.96
C SER A 127 6.94 -24.01 8.47
N ARG A 128 7.10 -22.92 7.71
CA ARG A 128 6.01 -22.09 7.18
C ARG A 128 6.67 -21.05 6.27
N LYS A 129 6.40 -21.09 4.96
CA LYS A 129 6.76 -19.94 4.10
C LYS A 129 6.18 -18.70 4.78
N PRO A 130 6.95 -17.63 5.03
CA PRO A 130 6.36 -16.36 5.42
C PRO A 130 5.28 -16.06 4.39
N SER A 131 4.03 -15.91 4.81
CA SER A 131 2.90 -15.72 3.90
C SER A 131 3.11 -14.51 2.98
N ALA A 132 3.90 -13.52 3.42
CA ALA A 132 4.36 -12.37 2.65
C ALA A 132 5.22 -12.73 1.41
N VAL A 133 5.94 -13.86 1.44
CA VAL A 133 6.76 -14.37 0.31
C VAL A 133 6.00 -15.42 -0.51
N ALA A 134 4.87 -15.94 -0.01
CA ALA A 134 3.99 -16.87 -0.73
C ALA A 134 3.10 -16.14 -1.76
N GLY A 135 3.69 -15.25 -2.56
CA GLY A 135 2.96 -14.43 -3.51
C GLY A 135 3.83 -13.48 -4.36
N ALA A 136 5.14 -13.71 -4.44
CA ALA A 136 6.15 -12.82 -5.07
C ALA A 136 5.98 -12.55 -6.60
N HIS A 137 4.81 -12.86 -7.15
CA HIS A 137 4.40 -12.56 -8.52
C HIS A 137 2.93 -12.13 -8.63
N ARG A 138 2.21 -12.02 -7.50
CA ARG A 138 0.77 -11.75 -7.49
C ARG A 138 0.45 -10.31 -7.91
N PHE A 139 1.37 -9.39 -7.68
CA PHE A 139 1.23 -7.97 -7.96
C PHE A 139 2.00 -7.53 -9.22
N GLU A 140 2.90 -8.38 -9.74
CA GLU A 140 3.78 -8.09 -10.87
C GLU A 140 3.04 -7.50 -12.08
N ALA A 141 1.87 -8.04 -12.43
CA ALA A 141 1.05 -7.50 -13.52
C ALA A 141 0.54 -6.07 -13.24
N GLY A 142 0.13 -5.80 -12.00
CA GLY A 142 -0.31 -4.48 -11.55
C GLY A 142 0.85 -3.48 -11.47
N VAL A 143 2.00 -3.92 -10.97
CA VAL A 143 3.26 -3.14 -10.94
C VAL A 143 3.70 -2.76 -12.34
N ARG A 144 3.74 -3.72 -13.28
CA ARG A 144 4.05 -3.43 -14.69
C ARG A 144 3.04 -2.47 -15.33
N LYS A 145 1.77 -2.56 -14.95
CA LYS A 145 0.75 -1.62 -15.41
C LYS A 145 0.99 -0.21 -14.86
N LEU A 146 1.37 -0.07 -13.60
CA LEU A 146 1.73 1.21 -12.98
C LEU A 146 2.92 1.86 -13.67
N LEU A 147 4.02 1.11 -13.84
CA LEU A 147 5.21 1.59 -14.53
C LEU A 147 4.89 2.09 -15.94
N ARG A 148 4.08 1.34 -16.70
CA ARG A 148 3.62 1.76 -18.03
C ARG A 148 2.77 3.02 -17.99
N ARG A 149 1.83 3.14 -17.04
CA ARG A 149 0.98 4.33 -16.88
C ARG A 149 1.79 5.58 -16.54
N GLN A 150 2.91 5.43 -15.85
CA GLN A 150 3.83 6.53 -15.53
C GLN A 150 4.89 6.78 -16.61
N GLY A 151 4.90 5.99 -17.70
CA GLY A 151 5.88 6.14 -18.78
C GLY A 151 7.30 5.72 -18.40
N VAL A 152 7.47 4.87 -17.39
CA VAL A 152 8.78 4.49 -16.83
C VAL A 152 9.14 3.06 -17.16
N ALA A 153 10.39 2.83 -17.58
CA ALA A 153 10.97 1.51 -17.74
C ALA A 153 11.75 1.11 -16.48
N ALA A 154 11.60 -0.14 -16.03
CA ALA A 154 12.32 -0.68 -14.89
C ALA A 154 13.00 -2.01 -15.25
N VAL A 155 14.15 -2.28 -14.63
CA VAL A 155 14.78 -3.61 -14.72
C VAL A 155 13.92 -4.67 -14.03
N PRO A 156 13.98 -5.96 -14.44
CA PRO A 156 13.17 -7.01 -13.80
C PRO A 156 13.37 -7.14 -12.28
N ALA A 157 14.56 -6.83 -11.77
CA ALA A 157 14.82 -6.82 -10.32
C ALA A 157 13.96 -5.79 -9.59
N MET A 158 13.91 -4.55 -10.09
CA MET A 158 13.05 -3.48 -9.57
C MET A 158 11.57 -3.87 -9.57
N VAL A 159 11.10 -4.55 -10.62
CA VAL A 159 9.71 -5.01 -10.69
C VAL A 159 9.40 -6.05 -9.61
N ARG A 160 10.35 -6.98 -9.37
CA ARG A 160 10.22 -7.95 -8.28
C ARG A 160 10.25 -7.29 -6.91
N ASP A 161 11.07 -6.26 -6.74
CA ASP A 161 11.14 -5.52 -5.48
C ASP A 161 9.86 -4.74 -5.18
N LEU A 162 9.27 -4.09 -6.19
CA LEU A 162 7.96 -3.44 -6.08
C LEU A 162 6.81 -4.43 -5.83
N ASP A 163 6.84 -5.63 -6.44
CA ASP A 163 5.87 -6.69 -6.15
C ASP A 163 5.96 -7.15 -4.68
N GLY A 164 7.18 -7.34 -4.19
CA GLY A 164 7.43 -7.69 -2.81
C GLY A 164 6.96 -6.64 -1.81
N ILE A 165 7.25 -5.37 -2.10
CA ILE A 165 6.74 -4.22 -1.33
C ILE A 165 5.21 -4.23 -1.29
N ALA A 166 4.55 -4.41 -2.45
CA ALA A 166 3.10 -4.47 -2.53
C ALA A 166 2.52 -5.60 -1.65
N SER A 167 3.16 -6.77 -1.69
CA SER A 167 2.77 -7.94 -0.89
C SER A 167 2.89 -7.69 0.61
N VAL A 168 4.02 -7.14 1.06
CA VAL A 168 4.26 -6.83 2.48
C VAL A 168 3.31 -5.74 2.96
N PHE A 169 3.22 -4.62 2.23
CA PHE A 169 2.34 -3.51 2.56
C PHE A 169 0.89 -3.99 2.71
N LEU A 170 0.36 -4.72 1.74
CA LEU A 170 -1.02 -5.19 1.80
C LEU A 170 -1.26 -6.22 2.91
N THR A 171 -0.25 -7.04 3.21
CA THR A 171 -0.29 -8.00 4.32
C THR A 171 -0.37 -7.29 5.67
N ASP A 172 0.44 -6.26 5.87
CA ASP A 172 0.42 -5.46 7.10
C ASP A 172 -0.88 -4.67 7.19
N LEU A 173 -1.36 -4.08 6.09
CA LEU A 173 -2.66 -3.39 6.03
C LEU A 173 -3.82 -4.32 6.39
N ALA A 174 -3.79 -5.58 5.93
CA ALA A 174 -4.79 -6.58 6.30
C ALA A 174 -4.75 -6.92 7.79
N ARG A 175 -3.56 -7.00 8.38
CA ARG A 175 -3.37 -7.27 9.82
C ARG A 175 -3.91 -6.12 10.65
N ASP A 176 -3.57 -4.89 10.30
CA ASP A 176 -4.00 -3.70 11.04
C ASP A 176 -5.50 -3.44 10.89
N ALA A 177 -6.07 -3.66 9.70
CA ALA A 177 -7.51 -3.59 9.51
C ALA A 177 -8.24 -4.64 10.37
N ALA A 178 -7.74 -5.86 10.43
CA ALA A 178 -8.30 -6.90 11.30
C ALA A 178 -8.15 -6.54 12.78
N MET A 179 -7.04 -5.91 13.19
CA MET A 179 -6.85 -5.38 14.54
C MET A 179 -7.91 -4.32 14.87
N VAL A 180 -8.10 -3.31 14.00
CA VAL A 180 -9.12 -2.26 14.14
C VAL A 180 -10.52 -2.87 14.31
N VAL A 181 -10.86 -3.89 13.52
CA VAL A 181 -12.15 -4.60 13.63
C VAL A 181 -12.34 -5.28 14.99
N ARG A 182 -11.30 -5.96 15.49
CA ARG A 182 -11.34 -6.69 16.77
C ARG A 182 -11.43 -5.74 17.96
N GLU A 183 -10.69 -4.64 17.89
CA GLU A 183 -10.60 -3.66 18.97
C GLU A 183 -11.73 -2.63 18.96
N GLY A 184 -12.50 -2.58 17.87
CA GLY A 184 -13.66 -1.68 17.74
C GLY A 184 -13.30 -0.26 17.31
N GLY A 185 -12.12 -0.06 16.73
CA GLY A 185 -11.59 1.25 16.33
C GLY A 185 -10.09 1.35 16.58
N VAL A 186 -9.48 2.49 16.20
CA VAL A 186 -8.08 2.78 16.55
C VAL A 186 -8.03 3.16 18.02
N LYS A 187 -7.48 2.28 18.87
CA LYS A 187 -7.12 2.65 20.24
C LYS A 187 -5.89 3.55 20.19
N ARG A 188 -6.09 4.86 20.25
CA ARG A 188 -5.00 5.77 20.61
C ARG A 188 -4.80 5.64 22.12
N PHE A 189 -3.68 5.06 22.52
CA PHE A 189 -3.21 5.25 23.89
C PHE A 189 -2.96 6.75 24.09
N GLY A 190 -3.46 7.29 25.21
CA GLY A 190 -3.46 8.73 25.47
C GLY A 190 -2.07 9.35 25.34
N THR A 191 -2.05 10.62 24.93
CA THR A 191 -0.83 11.45 24.87
C THR A 191 -0.08 11.35 26.20
N VAL A 192 1.14 10.81 26.18
CA VAL A 192 2.02 10.86 27.35
C VAL A 192 2.58 12.28 27.42
N THR A 193 2.00 13.10 28.28
CA THR A 193 2.59 14.39 28.64
C THR A 193 3.80 14.12 29.53
N LEU A 194 5.01 14.26 28.97
CA LEU A 194 6.25 14.30 29.76
C LEU A 194 6.24 15.60 30.57
N VAL A 195 5.81 15.52 31.83
CA VAL A 195 5.92 16.63 32.79
C VAL A 195 7.32 16.58 33.41
N MET A 196 8.11 17.64 33.22
CA MET A 196 9.35 17.83 33.97
C MET A 196 9.03 18.20 35.43
N PRO A 197 9.78 17.69 36.43
CA PRO A 197 9.51 17.99 37.84
C PRO A 197 9.91 19.45 38.12
N GLY A 198 8.93 20.33 38.32
CA GLY A 198 9.16 21.71 38.77
C GLY A 198 8.26 22.78 38.17
N GLU A 199 7.47 22.46 37.14
CA GLU A 199 6.58 23.43 36.48
C GLU A 199 5.12 23.22 36.92
N PRO A 200 4.36 24.27 37.27
CA PRO A 200 2.95 24.13 37.63
C PRO A 200 2.18 23.58 36.44
N ALA A 201 1.40 22.51 36.67
CA ALA A 201 0.63 21.84 35.62
C ALA A 201 -0.23 22.88 34.87
N PRO A 202 -0.13 22.96 33.54
CA PRO A 202 -1.00 23.85 32.78
C PRO A 202 -2.46 23.40 32.98
N PRO A 203 -3.41 24.34 33.04
CA PRO A 203 -4.83 24.00 33.19
C PRO A 203 -5.25 23.07 32.04
N PRO A 204 -6.11 22.08 32.31
CA PRO A 204 -6.56 21.18 31.26
C PRO A 204 -7.23 22.00 30.16
N LEU A 205 -6.65 21.95 28.96
CA LEU A 205 -7.25 22.49 27.74
C LEU A 205 -8.52 21.70 27.44
N LEU A 206 -9.63 22.16 28.02
CA LEU A 206 -10.98 21.86 27.60
C LEU A 206 -11.22 22.60 26.27
N GLU A 207 -10.86 21.98 25.16
CA GLU A 207 -11.48 22.12 23.83
C GLU A 207 -10.55 21.51 22.78
N ASP A 208 -10.63 20.19 22.65
CA ASP A 208 -10.94 19.64 21.35
C ASP A 208 -11.65 18.32 21.59
N SER A 209 -12.94 18.33 21.24
CA SER A 209 -13.89 17.27 21.50
C SER A 209 -13.25 15.91 21.27
N LEU A 210 -13.29 15.09 22.32
CA LEU A 210 -13.35 13.65 22.26
C LEU A 210 -14.30 13.28 21.11
N ARG A 211 -13.76 13.09 19.92
CA ARG A 211 -14.40 12.26 18.93
C ARG A 211 -14.35 10.90 19.58
N ASP A 212 -15.44 10.56 20.27
CA ASP A 212 -15.73 9.25 20.80
C ASP A 212 -15.10 8.23 19.85
N PRO A 213 -14.23 7.32 20.32
CA PRO A 213 -13.69 6.27 19.47
C PRO A 213 -14.91 5.58 18.88
N SER A 214 -15.15 5.86 17.59
CA SER A 214 -16.35 5.48 16.84
C SER A 214 -16.80 4.12 17.33
N ALA A 215 -17.83 4.09 18.17
CA ALA A 215 -18.33 2.85 18.76
C ALA A 215 -18.90 2.05 17.60
N ARG A 216 -18.03 1.20 17.03
CA ARG A 216 -18.30 0.47 15.80
C ARG A 216 -19.56 -0.37 15.99
N ARG A 217 -20.66 0.07 15.38
CA ARG A 217 -21.96 -0.62 15.38
C ARG A 217 -21.99 -1.79 14.39
N GLY A 218 -20.91 -2.56 14.34
CA GLY A 218 -20.69 -3.65 13.38
C GLY A 218 -20.39 -4.98 14.05
N ASP A 219 -20.64 -6.08 13.34
CA ASP A 219 -20.59 -7.48 13.81
C ASP A 219 -19.21 -7.99 14.31
N ARG A 220 -18.16 -7.16 14.25
CA ARG A 220 -16.74 -7.52 14.50
C ARG A 220 -16.21 -8.71 13.67
N ARG A 221 -16.93 -9.12 12.62
CA ARG A 221 -16.60 -10.26 11.74
C ARG A 221 -16.30 -9.83 10.31
N THR A 222 -16.79 -8.66 9.90
CA THR A 222 -16.58 -8.12 8.56
C THR A 222 -15.63 -6.93 8.59
N ILE A 223 -14.61 -6.90 7.74
CA ILE A 223 -13.75 -5.75 7.45
C ILE A 223 -14.46 -4.86 6.44
N GLY A 224 -14.75 -3.63 6.86
CA GLY A 224 -15.38 -2.59 6.09
C GLY A 224 -14.38 -1.53 5.60
N ARG A 225 -14.90 -0.58 4.81
CA ARG A 225 -14.10 0.52 4.24
C ARG A 225 -13.38 1.31 5.32
N ASP A 226 -14.09 1.70 6.37
CA ASP A 226 -13.55 2.60 7.38
C ASP A 226 -12.45 1.93 8.22
N ASP A 227 -12.46 0.59 8.33
CA ASP A 227 -11.38 -0.17 8.96
C ASP A 227 -10.08 -0.11 8.13
N ILE A 228 -10.19 -0.08 6.79
CA ILE A 228 -9.05 0.14 5.88
C ILE A 228 -8.52 1.57 6.01
N LEU A 229 -9.41 2.56 6.06
CA LEU A 229 -9.02 3.96 6.23
C LEU A 229 -8.31 4.16 7.58
N ALA A 230 -8.84 3.57 8.65
CA ALA A 230 -8.20 3.55 9.97
C ALA A 230 -6.81 2.91 9.94
N ALA A 231 -6.69 1.70 9.37
CA ALA A 231 -5.40 1.02 9.21
C ALA A 231 -4.39 1.83 8.38
N THR A 232 -4.87 2.54 7.34
CA THR A 232 -4.03 3.43 6.52
C THR A 232 -3.44 4.57 7.37
N THR A 233 -4.19 5.09 8.35
CA THR A 233 -3.68 6.12 9.26
C THR A 233 -2.61 5.63 10.23
N MET A 234 -2.48 4.32 10.42
CA MET A 234 -1.46 3.70 11.26
C MET A 234 -0.14 3.49 10.51
N GLN A 235 -0.20 3.34 9.18
CA GLN A 235 0.96 2.97 8.35
C GLN A 235 1.57 4.13 7.57
N LEU A 236 0.76 5.13 7.22
CA LEU A 236 1.19 6.25 6.37
C LEU A 236 1.16 7.56 7.15
N PHE A 237 2.08 8.45 6.83
CA PHE A 237 2.18 9.77 7.45
C PHE A 237 2.07 10.88 6.41
N GLY A 238 2.02 12.13 6.89
CA GLY A 238 2.11 13.34 6.07
C GLY A 238 1.13 13.42 4.90
N ASN A 239 1.62 13.97 3.79
CA ASN A 239 0.85 14.22 2.59
C ASN A 239 0.47 12.92 1.87
N LEU A 240 1.35 11.91 1.89
CA LEU A 240 1.07 10.60 1.33
C LEU A 240 -0.17 9.96 1.97
N ARG A 241 -0.29 10.03 3.31
CA ARG A 241 -1.49 9.56 4.01
C ARG A 241 -2.75 10.27 3.51
N GLN A 242 -2.72 11.59 3.41
CA GLN A 242 -3.90 12.36 2.98
C GLN A 242 -4.32 11.99 1.56
N ARG A 243 -3.36 11.90 0.63
CA ARG A 243 -3.62 11.48 -0.76
C ARG A 243 -4.19 10.05 -0.80
N ALA A 244 -3.59 9.12 -0.07
CA ALA A 244 -4.04 7.72 -0.03
C ALA A 244 -5.46 7.59 0.54
N LEU A 245 -5.80 8.34 1.59
CA LEU A 245 -7.15 8.36 2.17
C LEU A 245 -8.17 8.93 1.18
N THR A 246 -7.85 10.03 0.50
CA THR A 246 -8.73 10.65 -0.50
C THR A 246 -9.01 9.69 -1.65
N GLU A 247 -7.96 9.11 -2.26
CA GLU A 247 -8.12 8.14 -3.35
C GLU A 247 -8.89 6.89 -2.92
N ALA A 248 -8.60 6.35 -1.72
CA ALA A 248 -9.29 5.17 -1.20
C ALA A 248 -10.78 5.42 -0.93
N HIS A 249 -11.11 6.64 -0.49
CA HIS A 249 -12.46 7.06 -0.25
C HIS A 249 -13.29 7.13 -1.54
N GLU A 250 -12.71 7.70 -2.61
CA GLU A 250 -13.31 7.77 -3.94
C GLU A 250 -13.48 6.37 -4.55
N ALA A 251 -12.43 5.55 -4.52
CA ALA A 251 -12.44 4.19 -5.08
C ALA A 251 -13.52 3.31 -4.45
N ALA A 252 -13.79 3.48 -3.15
CA ALA A 252 -14.81 2.72 -2.44
C ALA A 252 -16.24 3.24 -2.71
N ARG A 253 -16.44 4.55 -2.91
CA ARG A 253 -17.75 5.13 -3.24
C ARG A 253 -18.29 4.63 -4.58
N ASN A 254 -17.42 4.51 -5.57
CA ASN A 254 -17.77 4.04 -6.92
C ASN A 254 -18.24 2.57 -6.98
N THR A 255 -18.19 1.84 -5.85
CA THR A 255 -18.71 0.47 -5.75
C THR A 255 -20.06 0.34 -5.06
N SER A 256 -20.59 1.43 -4.48
CA SER A 256 -21.93 1.44 -3.89
C SER A 256 -23.04 1.62 -4.94
N ALA A 257 -22.68 1.92 -6.20
CA ALA A 257 -23.60 2.22 -7.29
C ALA A 257 -23.83 1.04 -8.27
N GLY A 258 -23.37 -0.17 -7.93
CA GLY A 258 -23.60 -1.38 -8.74
C GLY A 258 -23.05 -2.64 -8.11
#